data_AF-A0A4C1Y8Q7-F1
#
_entry.id   AF-A0A4C1Y8Q7-F1
#
_cell.length_a   1.000
_cell.length_b   1.000
_cell.length_c   1.000
_cell.angle_alpha   90.00
_cell.angle_beta   90.00
_cell.angle_gamma   90.00
#
_symmetry.space_group_name_H-M   'P 1'
#
loop_
_entity.id
_entity.type
_entity.pdbx_description
1 polymer ?
#
loop_
_entity_poly.entity_id
_entity_poly.type
_entity_poly.pdbx_seq_one_letter_code
_entity_poly.pdbx_strand_id
1 'polypeptide(L)'
;MSKDILQQLEKDGLDIALCRAQGYDNAASMSNVHGGVQRKIREVNPKALFSTCSNHSLNLCGVHAFACVPSSVTCFGTIEKLYSFFSSSTTSFVIQRWQLLKEKTGKHLKRFSDTRWSAHYESVKVVKENIETVVSSLEHFQDPTKTNLDTRSRASLLLPAVCDFTFLTYIQFWLSILEEVNLVQQYLQSPKMTGYRMHQTKRLE
;
A
#
# COMPACT_ATOMS: atom_id res chain seq x y z
N MET A 1 -9.55 -1.24 -23.97
CA MET A 1 -8.91 -0.12 -23.25
C MET A 1 -8.54 1.05 -24.15
N SER A 2 -7.60 0.95 -25.09
CA SER A 2 -7.26 2.11 -25.96
C SER A 2 -8.43 2.58 -26.82
N LYS A 3 -9.22 1.64 -27.37
CA LYS A 3 -10.47 1.96 -28.08
C LYS A 3 -11.47 2.68 -27.17
N ASP A 4 -11.65 2.18 -25.96
CA ASP A 4 -12.58 2.76 -24.98
C ASP A 4 -12.17 4.19 -24.60
N ILE A 5 -10.86 4.47 -24.45
CA ILE A 5 -10.33 5.82 -24.24
C ILE A 5 -10.70 6.75 -25.40
N LEU A 6 -10.47 6.30 -26.64
CA LEU A 6 -10.78 7.10 -27.83
C LEU A 6 -12.29 7.37 -27.96
N GLN A 7 -13.12 6.36 -27.73
CA GLN A 7 -14.58 6.51 -27.73
C GLN A 7 -15.06 7.45 -26.63
N GLN A 8 -14.44 7.41 -25.45
CA GLN A 8 -14.80 8.30 -24.35
C GLN A 8 -14.42 9.75 -24.68
N LEU A 9 -13.22 9.98 -25.22
CA LEU A 9 -12.80 11.32 -25.67
C LEU A 9 -13.76 11.90 -26.71
N GLU A 10 -14.20 11.09 -27.68
CA GLU A 10 -15.18 11.50 -28.69
C GLU A 10 -16.53 11.87 -28.07
N LYS A 11 -17.04 11.05 -27.14
CA LYS A 11 -18.28 11.34 -26.40
C LYS A 11 -18.19 12.63 -25.59
N ASP A 12 -17.01 12.93 -25.05
CA ASP A 12 -16.76 14.14 -24.27
C ASP A 12 -16.43 15.37 -25.16
N GLY A 13 -16.42 15.21 -26.49
CA GLY A 13 -16.10 16.28 -27.43
C GLY A 13 -14.62 16.70 -27.42
N LEU A 14 -13.73 15.82 -26.94
CA LEU A 14 -12.30 16.06 -26.83
C LEU A 14 -11.55 15.48 -28.03
N ASP A 15 -10.97 16.36 -28.85
CA ASP A 15 -10.17 15.95 -30.02
C ASP A 15 -8.82 15.36 -29.60
N ILE A 16 -8.59 14.09 -29.93
CA ILE A 16 -7.32 13.39 -29.69
C ILE A 16 -6.13 14.07 -30.37
N ALA A 17 -6.31 14.79 -31.48
CA ALA A 17 -5.24 15.54 -32.15
C ALA A 17 -4.70 16.71 -31.30
N LEU A 18 -5.49 17.20 -30.34
CA LEU A 18 -5.09 18.22 -29.37
C LEU A 18 -4.37 17.64 -28.15
N CYS A 19 -4.41 16.32 -27.94
CA CYS A 19 -3.68 15.66 -26.87
C CYS A 19 -2.15 15.87 -27.02
N ARG A 20 -1.48 16.19 -25.92
CA ARG A 20 -0.01 16.40 -25.87
C ARG A 20 0.69 15.47 -24.89
N ALA A 21 -0.05 14.89 -23.95
CA ALA A 21 0.51 13.96 -22.99
C ALA A 21 -0.53 12.91 -22.61
N GLN A 22 -0.04 11.72 -22.30
CA GLN A 22 -0.80 10.60 -21.78
C GLN A 22 -0.02 9.97 -20.61
N GLY A 23 -0.72 9.62 -19.55
CA GLY A 23 -0.12 9.05 -18.35
C GLY A 23 -0.85 7.81 -17.89
N TYR A 24 -0.12 6.72 -17.66
CA TYR A 24 -0.68 5.44 -17.21
C TYR A 24 0.20 4.81 -16.12
N ASP A 25 -0.31 3.75 -15.49
CA ASP A 25 0.53 2.89 -14.66
C ASP A 25 1.61 2.17 -15.51
N ASN A 26 2.57 1.55 -14.82
CA ASN A 26 3.69 0.89 -15.51
C ASN A 26 3.35 -0.54 -15.92
N ALA A 27 2.10 -1.00 -15.77
CA ALA A 27 1.73 -2.35 -16.16
C ALA A 27 2.00 -2.56 -17.66
N ALA A 28 2.45 -3.75 -18.04
CA ALA A 28 2.82 -4.04 -19.43
C ALA A 28 1.66 -3.77 -20.41
N SER A 29 0.41 -3.99 -19.99
CA SER A 29 -0.78 -3.66 -20.80
C SER A 29 -0.89 -2.16 -21.14
N MET A 30 -0.36 -1.28 -20.28
CA MET A 30 -0.41 0.17 -20.42
C MET A 30 0.86 0.75 -21.05
N SER A 31 2.02 0.37 -20.51
CA SER A 31 3.31 1.02 -20.75
C SER A 31 4.13 0.40 -21.89
N ASN A 32 3.79 -0.82 -22.34
CA ASN A 32 4.58 -1.55 -23.33
C ASN A 32 4.69 -0.81 -24.67
N VAL A 33 5.91 -0.67 -25.15
CA VAL A 33 6.27 0.03 -26.40
C VAL A 33 5.80 -0.67 -27.67
N HIS A 34 5.52 -1.97 -27.61
CA HIS A 34 5.15 -2.79 -28.77
C HIS A 34 3.64 -3.04 -28.90
N GLY A 35 2.86 -2.81 -27.83
CA GLY A 35 1.43 -3.14 -27.87
C GLY A 35 0.59 -2.61 -26.70
N GLY A 36 1.20 -1.88 -25.78
CA GLY A 36 0.50 -1.24 -24.68
C GLY A 36 -0.40 -0.11 -25.15
N VAL A 37 -1.28 0.35 -24.27
CA VAL A 37 -2.17 1.50 -24.54
C VAL A 37 -1.37 2.71 -24.99
N GLN A 38 -0.22 3.00 -24.36
CA GLN A 38 0.60 4.15 -24.73
C GLN A 38 1.04 4.14 -26.20
N ARG A 39 1.41 2.97 -26.72
CA ARG A 39 1.81 2.80 -28.11
C ARG A 39 0.63 3.07 -29.05
N LYS A 40 -0.53 2.47 -28.74
CA LYS A 40 -1.74 2.59 -29.58
C LYS A 40 -2.27 4.03 -29.66
N ILE A 41 -2.19 4.78 -28.57
CA ILE A 41 -2.56 6.20 -28.58
C ILE A 41 -1.53 7.04 -29.34
N ARG A 42 -0.22 6.74 -29.24
CA ARG A 42 0.81 7.41 -30.04
C ARG A 42 0.70 7.14 -31.54
N GLU A 43 0.16 5.99 -31.93
CA GLU A 43 -0.12 5.68 -33.34
C GLU A 43 -1.23 6.58 -33.91
N VAL A 44 -2.23 6.94 -33.08
CA VAL A 44 -3.29 7.89 -33.46
C VAL A 44 -2.79 9.33 -33.42
N ASN A 45 -2.02 9.70 -32.40
CA ASN A 45 -1.41 11.02 -32.27
C ASN A 45 0.04 10.91 -31.77
N PRO A 46 1.03 11.03 -32.67
CA PRO A 46 2.46 10.96 -32.31
C PRO A 46 2.91 12.05 -31.31
N LYS A 47 2.14 13.15 -31.17
CA LYS A 47 2.42 14.26 -30.25
C LYS A 47 1.94 13.98 -28.81
N ALA A 48 1.18 12.91 -28.58
CA ALA A 48 0.72 12.52 -27.24
C ALA A 48 1.86 11.80 -26.48
N LEU A 49 2.74 12.58 -25.82
CA LEU A 49 3.90 12.04 -25.12
C LEU A 49 3.50 11.16 -23.94
N PHE A 50 4.15 10.00 -23.79
CA PHE A 50 3.89 9.08 -22.68
C PHE A 50 4.72 9.44 -21.46
N SER A 51 4.08 9.46 -20.30
CA SER A 51 4.73 9.55 -18.99
C SER A 51 4.23 8.44 -18.06
N THR A 52 5.14 7.78 -17.38
CA THR A 52 4.82 6.76 -16.37
C THR A 52 4.27 7.38 -15.09
N CYS A 53 3.40 6.66 -14.39
CA CYS A 53 2.88 7.09 -13.09
C CYS A 53 3.97 7.05 -12.00
N SER A 54 4.45 8.21 -11.56
CA SER A 54 5.47 8.33 -10.49
C SER A 54 5.05 7.64 -9.20
N ASN A 55 3.76 7.67 -8.85
CA ASN A 55 3.25 6.98 -7.66
C ASN A 55 3.35 5.45 -7.80
N HIS A 56 3.13 4.92 -9.00
CA HIS A 56 3.31 3.50 -9.26
C HIS A 56 4.79 3.11 -9.25
N SER A 57 5.67 3.94 -9.82
CA SER A 57 7.13 3.75 -9.75
C SER A 57 7.64 3.74 -8.31
N LEU A 58 7.18 4.66 -7.46
CA LEU A 58 7.52 4.70 -6.04
C LEU A 58 7.06 3.42 -5.32
N ASN A 59 5.85 2.93 -5.62
CA ASN A 59 5.36 1.67 -5.07
C ASN A 59 6.26 0.48 -5.44
N LEU A 60 6.66 0.38 -6.70
CA LEU A 60 7.55 -0.69 -7.18
C LEU A 60 8.91 -0.63 -6.49
N CYS A 61 9.47 0.57 -6.32
CA CYS A 61 10.73 0.76 -5.59
C CYS A 61 10.63 0.21 -4.17
N GLY A 62 9.56 0.54 -3.45
CA GLY A 62 9.32 0.00 -2.11
C GLY A 62 9.25 -1.53 -2.11
N VAL A 63 8.50 -2.13 -3.04
CA VAL A 63 8.30 -3.60 -3.09
C VAL A 63 9.64 -4.31 -3.32
N HIS A 64 10.45 -3.81 -4.25
CA HIS A 64 11.76 -4.40 -4.53
C HIS A 64 12.75 -4.19 -3.39
N ALA A 65 12.77 -3.00 -2.76
CA ALA A 65 13.66 -2.70 -1.64
C ALA A 65 13.34 -3.55 -0.40
N PHE A 66 12.06 -3.82 -0.15
CA PHE A 66 11.63 -4.73 0.90
C PHE A 66 12.00 -6.18 0.59
N ALA A 67 11.72 -6.64 -0.63
CA ALA A 67 11.85 -8.05 -1.01
C ALA A 67 13.30 -8.54 -1.05
N CYS A 68 14.29 -7.65 -1.20
CA CYS A 68 15.70 -8.03 -1.22
C CYS A 68 16.31 -8.22 0.18
N VAL A 69 15.61 -7.86 1.26
CA VAL A 69 16.11 -7.95 2.64
C VAL A 69 15.32 -9.00 3.43
N PRO A 70 15.92 -10.16 3.78
CA PRO A 70 15.21 -11.24 4.48
C PRO A 70 14.52 -10.80 5.78
N SER A 71 15.19 -10.01 6.61
CA SER A 71 14.61 -9.51 7.87
C SER A 71 13.39 -8.62 7.66
N SER A 72 13.39 -7.82 6.58
CA SER A 72 12.22 -7.05 6.18
C SER A 72 11.10 -8.00 5.79
N VAL A 73 11.36 -8.98 4.92
CA VAL A 73 10.38 -9.99 4.51
C VAL A 73 9.75 -10.70 5.71
N THR A 74 10.57 -11.13 6.67
CA THR A 74 10.09 -11.73 7.92
C THR A 74 9.24 -10.76 8.74
N CYS A 75 9.66 -9.50 8.89
CA CYS A 75 8.92 -8.49 9.64
C CYS A 75 7.49 -8.28 9.09
N PHE A 76 7.35 -8.03 7.79
CA PHE A 76 6.01 -7.87 7.19
C PHE A 76 5.23 -9.18 7.18
N GLY A 77 5.90 -10.32 7.00
CA GLY A 77 5.27 -11.64 7.14
C GLY A 77 4.67 -11.85 8.53
N THR A 78 5.34 -11.41 9.59
CA THR A 78 4.82 -11.44 10.96
C THR A 78 3.60 -10.51 11.11
N ILE A 79 3.65 -9.30 10.54
CA ILE A 79 2.50 -8.37 10.57
C ILE A 79 1.28 -8.96 9.84
N GLU A 80 1.46 -9.59 8.67
CA GLU A 80 0.34 -10.22 7.94
C GLU A 80 -0.24 -11.41 8.72
N LYS A 81 0.61 -12.19 9.39
CA LYS A 81 0.14 -13.27 10.26
C LYS A 81 -0.61 -12.73 11.48
N LEU A 82 -0.19 -11.61 12.06
CA LEU A 82 -0.94 -10.92 13.12
C LEU A 82 -2.30 -10.45 12.60
N TYR A 83 -2.34 -9.83 11.42
CA TYR A 83 -3.59 -9.42 10.79
C TYR A 83 -4.53 -10.63 10.63
N SER A 84 -4.04 -11.71 10.01
CA SER A 84 -4.80 -12.95 9.81
C SER A 84 -5.28 -13.56 11.13
N PHE A 85 -4.43 -13.54 12.16
CA PHE A 85 -4.77 -14.04 13.48
C PHE A 85 -5.94 -13.26 14.08
N PHE A 86 -5.84 -11.95 14.15
CA PHE A 86 -6.89 -11.09 14.72
C PHE A 86 -8.14 -10.98 13.84
N SER A 87 -8.02 -11.08 12.52
CA SER A 87 -9.18 -11.08 11.61
C SER A 87 -9.97 -12.39 11.67
N SER A 88 -9.30 -13.51 11.99
CA SER A 88 -9.94 -14.84 12.09
C SER A 88 -10.57 -15.12 13.45
N SER A 89 -10.19 -14.38 14.50
CA SER A 89 -10.63 -14.67 15.86
C SER A 89 -11.98 -14.03 16.17
N THR A 90 -13.01 -14.86 16.40
CA THR A 90 -14.38 -14.46 16.78
C THR A 90 -14.51 -14.04 18.25
N THR A 91 -13.42 -13.92 19.00
CA THR A 91 -13.48 -13.68 20.44
C THR A 91 -13.92 -12.23 20.74
N SER A 92 -15.11 -12.09 21.30
CA SER A 92 -15.76 -10.80 21.63
C SER A 92 -14.86 -9.83 22.40
N PHE A 93 -13.96 -10.33 23.26
CA PHE A 93 -13.04 -9.50 24.04
C PHE A 93 -11.91 -8.85 23.21
N VAL A 94 -11.49 -9.51 22.13
CA VAL A 94 -10.47 -8.99 21.19
C VAL A 94 -11.11 -8.06 20.18
N ILE A 95 -12.32 -8.36 19.72
CA ILE A 95 -13.15 -7.38 19.03
C ILE A 95 -13.32 -6.14 19.91
N GLN A 96 -13.56 -6.28 21.21
CA GLN A 96 -13.74 -5.18 22.16
C GLN A 96 -12.44 -4.41 22.42
N ARG A 97 -11.27 -5.06 22.56
CA ARG A 97 -9.97 -4.36 22.71
C ARG A 97 -9.50 -3.70 21.42
N TRP A 98 -9.71 -4.33 20.26
CA TRP A 98 -9.50 -3.70 18.95
C TRP A 98 -10.52 -2.61 18.67
N GLN A 99 -11.76 -2.71 19.17
CA GLN A 99 -12.77 -1.64 19.14
C GLN A 99 -12.40 -0.50 20.08
N LEU A 100 -11.83 -0.75 21.26
CA LEU A 100 -11.28 0.28 22.15
C LEU A 100 -10.07 0.97 21.52
N LEU A 101 -9.23 0.21 20.82
CA LEU A 101 -8.14 0.74 20.00
C LEU A 101 -8.69 1.58 18.86
N LYS A 102 -9.76 1.13 18.21
CA LYS A 102 -10.51 1.84 17.15
C LYS A 102 -11.21 3.09 17.67
N GLU A 103 -11.75 3.09 18.89
CA GLU A 103 -12.36 4.25 19.55
C GLU A 103 -11.30 5.29 19.94
N LYS A 104 -10.10 4.85 20.34
CA LYS A 104 -9.00 5.74 20.70
C LYS A 104 -8.20 6.27 19.50
N THR A 105 -8.04 5.48 18.43
CA THR A 105 -7.17 5.82 17.29
C THR A 105 -7.93 6.13 16.00
N GLY A 106 -9.20 5.75 15.89
CA GLY A 106 -10.03 5.93 14.69
C GLY A 106 -9.64 5.05 13.49
N LYS A 107 -8.72 4.08 13.64
CA LYS A 107 -8.09 3.38 12.51
C LYS A 107 -8.23 1.86 12.55
N HIS A 108 -8.21 1.24 11.38
CA HIS A 108 -8.25 -0.20 11.17
C HIS A 108 -6.90 -0.72 10.67
N LEU A 109 -6.47 -1.90 11.15
CA LEU A 109 -5.40 -2.65 10.49
C LEU A 109 -5.95 -3.14 9.15
N LYS A 110 -5.32 -2.72 8.06
CA LYS A 110 -5.72 -3.12 6.71
C LYS A 110 -4.87 -4.32 6.32
N ARG A 111 -5.50 -5.30 5.68
CA ARG A 111 -4.75 -6.34 4.96
C ARG A 111 -3.75 -5.65 4.06
N PHE A 112 -2.55 -6.20 3.93
CA PHE A 112 -1.66 -5.71 2.89
C PHE A 112 -2.36 -5.83 1.54
N SER A 113 -2.36 -4.72 0.80
CA SER A 113 -2.65 -4.75 -0.63
C SER A 113 -1.32 -4.56 -1.33
N ASP A 114 -1.04 -5.40 -2.32
CA ASP A 114 0.21 -5.36 -3.10
C ASP A 114 0.42 -4.01 -3.81
N THR A 115 -0.60 -3.16 -3.86
CA THR A 115 -0.63 -1.96 -4.70
C THR A 115 -0.65 -0.62 -3.95
N ARG A 116 -0.68 -0.58 -2.60
CA ARG A 116 -0.72 0.71 -1.85
C ARG A 116 0.08 0.68 -0.56
N TRP A 117 1.29 1.26 -0.57
CA TRP A 117 2.16 1.43 0.61
C TRP A 117 1.53 2.25 1.74
N SER A 118 0.53 3.09 1.46
CA SER A 118 -0.28 3.73 2.49
C SER A 118 -1.00 2.72 3.40
N ALA A 119 -1.44 1.56 2.89
CA ALA A 119 -2.00 0.50 3.73
C ALA A 119 -0.91 -0.16 4.61
N HIS A 120 0.31 -0.27 4.08
CA HIS A 120 1.45 -0.80 4.83
C HIS A 120 1.85 0.13 5.98
N TYR A 121 1.90 1.46 5.73
CA TYR A 121 2.16 2.47 6.76
C TYR A 121 1.16 2.36 7.91
N GLU A 122 -0.15 2.33 7.60
CA GLU A 122 -1.18 2.27 8.64
C GLU A 122 -1.09 0.97 9.46
N SER A 123 -0.81 -0.17 8.82
CA SER A 123 -0.68 -1.45 9.54
C SER A 123 0.57 -1.49 10.42
N VAL A 124 1.73 -1.05 9.92
CA VAL A 124 2.96 -0.95 10.71
C VAL A 124 2.78 0.01 11.88
N LYS A 125 2.16 1.17 11.65
CA LYS A 125 1.87 2.17 12.68
C LYS A 125 1.02 1.61 13.81
N VAL A 126 -0.09 0.95 13.46
CA VAL A 126 -1.00 0.38 14.47
C VAL A 126 -0.31 -0.70 15.31
N VAL A 127 0.44 -1.62 14.69
CA VAL A 127 1.17 -2.65 15.45
C VAL A 127 2.21 -2.03 16.37
N LYS A 128 3.01 -1.07 15.86
CA LYS A 128 4.05 -0.41 16.64
C LYS A 128 3.47 0.35 17.84
N GLU A 129 2.42 1.14 17.62
CA GLU A 129 1.81 1.98 18.67
C GLU A 129 1.11 1.16 19.74
N ASN A 130 0.81 -0.12 19.47
CA ASN A 130 0.02 -0.98 20.35
C ASN A 130 0.70 -2.31 20.67
N ILE A 131 2.03 -2.35 20.59
CA ILE A 131 2.81 -3.58 20.75
C ILE A 131 2.52 -4.29 22.07
N GLU A 132 2.39 -3.55 23.17
CA GLU A 132 2.05 -4.09 24.50
C GLU A 132 0.67 -4.77 24.52
N THR A 133 -0.32 -4.16 23.84
CA THR A 133 -1.66 -4.72 23.74
C THR A 133 -1.67 -5.96 22.86
N VAL A 134 -0.88 -5.98 21.78
CA VAL A 134 -0.70 -7.16 20.92
C VAL A 134 -0.09 -8.31 21.73
N VAL A 135 1.00 -8.06 22.46
CA VAL A 135 1.67 -9.04 23.33
C VAL A 135 0.71 -9.60 24.37
N SER A 136 0.05 -8.72 25.13
CA SER A 136 -0.91 -9.12 26.18
C SER A 136 -2.07 -9.95 25.62
N SER A 137 -2.48 -9.66 24.39
CA SER A 137 -3.55 -10.41 23.71
C SER A 137 -3.08 -11.79 23.29
N LEU A 138 -1.86 -11.91 22.76
CA LEU A 138 -1.27 -13.20 22.38
C LEU A 138 -1.06 -14.09 23.61
N GLU A 139 -0.58 -13.54 24.73
CA GLU A 139 -0.47 -14.26 26.01
C GLU A 139 -1.83 -14.77 26.49
N HIS A 140 -2.86 -13.92 26.44
CA HIS A 140 -4.22 -14.32 26.79
C HIS A 140 -4.73 -15.49 25.94
N PHE A 141 -4.42 -15.48 24.65
CA PHE A 141 -4.82 -16.55 23.73
C PHE A 141 -4.01 -17.84 23.87
N GLN A 142 -2.95 -17.85 24.67
CA GLN A 142 -2.25 -19.08 25.01
C GLN A 142 -2.96 -19.87 26.13
N ASP A 143 -3.93 -19.25 26.82
CA ASP A 143 -4.65 -19.87 27.94
C ASP A 143 -5.55 -21.03 27.44
N PRO A 144 -5.28 -22.28 27.89
CA PRO A 144 -6.03 -23.45 27.45
C PRO A 144 -7.49 -23.47 27.95
N THR A 145 -7.82 -22.67 28.96
CA THR A 145 -9.20 -22.55 29.49
C THR A 145 -10.06 -21.59 28.67
N LYS A 146 -9.43 -20.76 27.81
CA LYS A 146 -10.10 -19.67 27.09
C LYS A 146 -10.14 -19.85 25.58
N THR A 147 -9.36 -20.78 25.03
CA THR A 147 -9.13 -20.89 23.58
C THR A 147 -9.09 -22.33 23.07
N ASN A 148 -9.47 -22.49 21.79
CA ASN A 148 -9.29 -23.76 21.09
C ASN A 148 -7.80 -24.02 20.77
N LEU A 149 -7.50 -25.26 20.38
CA LEU A 149 -6.14 -25.71 20.10
C LEU A 149 -5.44 -24.93 18.98
N ASP A 150 -6.15 -24.59 17.90
CA ASP A 150 -5.60 -23.87 16.75
C ASP A 150 -5.18 -22.44 17.13
N THR A 151 -6.10 -21.70 17.76
CA THR A 151 -5.83 -20.33 18.25
C THR A 151 -4.65 -20.31 19.20
N ARG A 152 -4.59 -21.26 20.14
CA ARG A 152 -3.48 -21.37 21.09
C ARG A 152 -2.14 -21.64 20.41
N SER A 153 -2.12 -22.57 19.45
CA SER A 153 -0.91 -22.90 18.68
C SER A 153 -0.41 -21.69 17.90
N ARG A 154 -1.31 -21.00 17.19
CA ARG A 154 -0.98 -19.79 16.42
C ARG A 154 -0.47 -18.65 17.32
N ALA A 155 -1.09 -18.43 18.47
CA ALA A 155 -0.64 -17.44 19.46
C ALA A 155 0.74 -17.81 20.05
N SER A 156 1.00 -19.09 20.28
CA SER A 156 2.28 -19.60 20.79
C SER A 156 3.43 -19.41 19.80
N LEU A 157 3.14 -19.46 18.49
CA LEU A 157 4.13 -19.18 17.44
C LEU A 157 4.32 -17.67 17.22
N LEU A 158 3.26 -16.87 17.35
CA LEU A 158 3.32 -15.43 17.07
C LEU A 158 3.96 -14.62 18.19
N LEU A 159 3.70 -14.96 19.45
CA LEU A 159 4.24 -14.22 20.60
C LEU A 159 5.77 -14.04 20.53
N PRO A 160 6.59 -15.10 20.40
CA PRO A 160 8.04 -14.94 20.32
C PRO A 160 8.47 -14.19 19.06
N ALA A 161 7.74 -14.32 17.94
CA ALA A 161 8.06 -13.59 16.70
C ALA A 161 7.82 -12.08 16.82
N VAL A 162 6.85 -11.65 17.63
CA VAL A 162 6.55 -10.23 17.89
C VAL A 162 7.49 -9.64 18.95
N CYS A 163 7.94 -10.45 19.90
CA CYS A 163 8.90 -10.05 20.91
C CYS A 163 10.36 -10.16 20.45
N ASP A 164 10.60 -10.66 19.24
CA ASP A 164 11.94 -10.78 18.68
C ASP A 164 12.59 -9.39 18.48
N PHE A 165 13.87 -9.29 18.83
CA PHE A 165 14.62 -8.03 18.73
C PHE A 165 14.69 -7.50 17.29
N THR A 166 14.86 -8.40 16.31
CA THR A 166 14.89 -8.02 14.89
C THR A 166 13.55 -7.47 14.47
N PHE A 167 12.44 -8.12 14.84
CA PHE A 167 11.10 -7.61 14.57
C PHE A 167 10.88 -6.21 15.18
N LEU A 168 11.19 -6.02 16.46
CA LEU A 168 11.00 -4.73 17.15
C LEU A 168 11.86 -3.60 16.54
N THR A 169 13.08 -3.93 16.09
CA THR A 169 13.94 -2.95 15.41
C THR A 169 13.40 -2.62 14.02
N TYR A 170 13.02 -3.64 13.25
CA TYR A 170 12.56 -3.46 11.87
C TYR A 170 11.20 -2.78 11.80
N ILE A 171 10.28 -3.02 12.74
CA ILE A 171 8.99 -2.33 12.74
C ILE A 171 9.15 -0.82 12.99
N GLN A 172 10.10 -0.42 13.85
CA GLN A 172 10.44 0.98 14.08
C GLN A 172 11.12 1.60 12.86
N PHE A 173 12.09 0.90 12.26
CA PHE A 173 12.75 1.34 11.04
C PHE A 173 11.76 1.56 9.89
N TRP A 174 10.91 0.57 9.64
CA TRP A 174 9.92 0.64 8.56
C TRP A 174 8.86 1.69 8.83
N LEU A 175 8.45 1.93 10.07
CA LEU A 175 7.51 3.01 10.38
C LEU A 175 8.04 4.37 9.88
N SER A 176 9.30 4.68 10.14
CA SER A 176 9.93 5.94 9.70
C SER A 176 10.00 6.05 8.17
N ILE A 177 10.40 4.97 7.47
CA ILE A 177 10.45 4.97 6.01
C ILE A 177 9.06 5.10 5.39
N LEU A 178 8.09 4.38 5.93
CA LEU A 178 6.72 4.34 5.42
C LEU A 178 5.96 5.63 5.64
N GLU A 179 6.29 6.38 6.69
CA GLU A 179 5.76 7.72 6.91
C GLU A 179 6.13 8.64 5.75
N GLU A 180 7.41 8.72 5.41
CA GLU A 180 7.91 9.52 4.29
C GLU A 180 7.32 9.07 2.95
N VAL A 181 7.30 7.76 2.69
CA VAL A 181 6.68 7.21 1.47
C VAL A 181 5.21 7.62 1.41
N ASN A 182 4.45 7.47 2.49
CA ASN A 182 3.03 7.81 2.54
C ASN A 182 2.80 9.32 2.30
N LEU A 183 3.62 10.20 2.88
CA LEU A 183 3.55 11.64 2.62
C LEU A 183 3.77 11.96 1.15
N VAL A 184 4.80 11.37 0.54
CA VAL A 184 5.08 11.53 -0.90
C VAL A 184 3.91 11.00 -1.72
N GLN A 185 3.35 9.82 -1.41
CA GLN A 185 2.20 9.29 -2.14
C GLN A 185 0.98 10.21 -2.09
N GLN A 186 0.66 10.75 -0.90
CA GLN A 186 -0.43 11.71 -0.73
C GLN A 186 -0.19 12.99 -1.54
N TYR A 187 1.06 13.47 -1.56
CA TYR A 187 1.43 14.61 -2.38
C TYR A 187 1.30 14.32 -3.89
N LEU A 188 1.81 13.17 -4.35
CA LEU A 188 1.77 12.76 -5.75
C LEU A 188 0.32 12.56 -6.25
N GLN A 189 -0.60 12.20 -5.36
CA GLN A 189 -2.03 12.04 -5.65
C GLN A 189 -2.85 13.32 -5.41
N SER A 190 -2.21 14.39 -4.94
CA SER A 190 -2.93 15.63 -4.67
C SER A 190 -3.37 16.31 -5.98
N PRO A 191 -4.52 17.01 -5.98
CA PRO A 191 -4.99 17.75 -7.16
C PRO A 191 -3.99 18.79 -7.69
N LYS A 192 -3.07 19.24 -6.83
CA LYS A 192 -2.02 20.22 -7.17
C LYS A 192 -0.97 19.65 -8.15
N MET A 193 -0.81 18.33 -8.20
CA MET A 193 0.22 17.68 -9.02
C MET A 193 -0.35 16.98 -10.27
N THR A 194 -1.65 16.72 -10.32
CA THR A 194 -2.34 16.22 -11.52
C THR A 194 -2.38 17.31 -12.61
N GLY A 195 -1.37 17.32 -13.49
CA GLY A 195 -1.41 17.84 -14.87
C GLY A 195 -1.53 19.34 -15.11
N TYR A 196 -2.12 20.14 -14.21
CA TYR A 196 -2.47 21.54 -14.52
C TYR A 196 -1.29 22.53 -14.52
N ARG A 197 -0.13 22.18 -13.94
CA ARG A 197 1.04 23.09 -13.86
C ARG A 197 2.22 22.75 -14.75
N MET A 198 2.24 21.61 -15.45
CA MET A 198 3.36 21.31 -16.36
C MET A 198 3.45 22.26 -17.58
N HIS A 199 2.41 23.07 -17.83
CA HIS A 199 2.42 24.11 -18.85
C HIS A 199 2.85 25.50 -18.37
N GLN A 200 3.03 25.74 -17.07
CA GLN A 200 3.38 27.09 -16.56
C GLN A 200 4.88 27.33 -16.45
N THR A 201 5.72 26.29 -16.52
CA THR A 201 7.19 26.44 -16.39
C THR A 201 7.93 26.62 -17.71
N LYS A 202 7.23 26.77 -18.85
CA LYS A 202 7.82 27.05 -20.18
C LYS A 202 7.28 28.34 -20.84
N ARG A 203 6.81 29.30 -20.05
CA ARG A 203 6.41 30.65 -20.53
C ARG A 203 7.20 31.77 -19.85
N LEU A 204 8.45 31.49 -19.48
CA LEU A 204 9.43 32.49 -19.07
C LEU A 204 10.69 32.26 -19.91
N GLU A 205 10.56 32.48 -21.20
CA GLU A 205 11.61 32.81 -22.19
C GLU A 205 10.91 33.23 -23.49
#